data_AF-A0A0A8WLK1-F1
#
_entry.id   AF-A0A0A8WLK1-F1
#
_cell.length_a   1.000
_cell.length_b   1.000
_cell.length_c   1.000
_cell.angle_alpha   90.00
_cell.angle_beta   90.00
_cell.angle_gamma   90.00
#
_symmetry.space_group_name_H-M   'P 1'
#
loop_
_entity.id
_entity.type
_entity.pdbx_description
1 polymer ?
#
loop_
_entity_poly.entity_id
_entity_poly.type
_entity_poly.pdbx_seq_one_letter_code
_entity_poly.pdbx_strand_id
1 'polypeptide(L)'
;MRYPIEQVSDNWERRIIKNGYVQHREVYRNGTHGEWQFYISGFGPTVEGGTGRCTVLKEGGSYDRTVPIDADNRIKINGRWYDRRYWDH
;
A
#
# COMPACT_ATOMS: atom_id res chain seq x y z
N MET A 1 -17.03 -2.96 3.01
CA MET A 1 -16.39 -3.80 4.06
C MET A 1 -15.52 -2.90 4.91
N ARG A 2 -15.70 -2.87 6.23
CA ARG A 2 -14.82 -2.11 7.14
C ARG A 2 -13.78 -3.09 7.68
N TYR A 3 -12.50 -2.74 7.55
CA TYR A 3 -11.39 -3.50 8.14
C TYR A 3 -11.11 -2.95 9.55
N PRO A 4 -10.72 -3.79 10.51
CA PRO A 4 -10.24 -3.33 11.81
C PRO A 4 -9.09 -2.34 11.65
N ILE A 5 -9.10 -1.29 12.47
CA ILE A 5 -8.06 -0.27 12.53
C ILE A 5 -7.31 -0.46 13.84
N GLU A 6 -5.98 -0.43 13.75
CA GLU A 6 -5.06 -0.56 14.87
C GLU A 6 -4.23 0.71 14.98
N GLN A 7 -4.16 1.30 16.17
CA GLN A 7 -3.22 2.39 16.45
C GLN A 7 -1.83 1.78 16.67
N VAL A 8 -0.85 2.16 15.84
CA VAL A 8 0.52 1.61 15.91
C VAL A 8 1.53 2.57 16.55
N SER A 9 1.21 3.87 16.58
CA SER A 9 1.92 4.90 17.36
C SER A 9 0.98 6.08 17.62
N ASP A 10 1.41 7.12 18.33
CA ASP A 10 0.58 8.32 18.60
C ASP A 10 0.05 9.00 17.33
N ASN A 11 0.73 8.84 16.20
CA ASN A 11 0.43 9.52 14.94
C ASN A 11 0.23 8.56 13.75
N TRP A 12 0.12 7.26 13.98
CA TRP A 12 -0.08 6.29 12.90
C TRP A 12 -1.11 5.23 13.23
N GLU A 13 -1.93 4.95 12.24
CA GLU A 13 -2.86 3.83 12.24
C GLU A 13 -2.51 2.84 11.13
N ARG A 14 -2.85 1.58 11.36
CA ARG A 14 -2.68 0.46 10.44
C ARG A 14 -4.00 -0.26 10.24
N ARG A 15 -4.17 -0.84 9.05
CA ARG A 15 -5.19 -1.88 8.80
C ARG A 15 -4.66 -2.96 7.87
N ILE A 16 -5.25 -4.14 7.98
CA ILE A 16 -4.97 -5.28 7.11
C ILE A 16 -6.19 -5.52 6.24
N ILE A 17 -6.04 -5.38 4.93
CA ILE A 17 -7.13 -5.52 3.97
C ILE A 17 -7.15 -6.94 3.38
N LYS A 18 -8.11 -7.21 2.47
CA LYS A 18 -8.24 -8.50 1.78
C LYS A 18 -6.87 -8.99 1.26
N ASN A 19 -6.65 -10.30 1.38
CA ASN A 19 -5.38 -10.98 1.02
C ASN A 19 -4.16 -10.56 1.85
N GLY A 20 -4.33 -9.85 2.97
CA GLY A 20 -3.27 -9.57 3.93
C GLY A 20 -2.39 -8.38 3.58
N TYR A 21 -2.80 -7.49 2.67
CA TYR A 21 -2.04 -6.27 2.37
C TYR A 21 -2.19 -5.26 3.51
N VAL A 22 -1.08 -4.64 3.88
CA VAL A 22 -1.03 -3.65 4.95
C VAL A 22 -1.22 -2.26 4.36
N GLN A 23 -2.06 -1.46 5.01
CA GLN A 23 -2.10 -0.02 4.79
C GLN A 23 -1.83 0.73 6.09
N HIS A 24 -1.16 1.87 5.97
CA HIS A 24 -0.96 2.82 7.04
C HIS A 24 -1.56 4.17 6.67
N ARG A 25 -1.87 4.98 7.67
CA ARG A 25 -2.16 6.40 7.48
C ARG A 25 -1.67 7.18 8.68
N GLU A 26 -1.30 8.43 8.44
CA GLU A 26 -0.96 9.37 9.50
C GLU A 26 -2.23 9.89 10.17
N VAL A 27 -2.16 10.06 11.49
CA VAL A 27 -3.13 10.77 12.32
C VAL A 27 -2.49 12.08 12.75
N TYR A 28 -3.02 13.19 12.24
CA TYR A 28 -2.50 14.52 12.53
C TYR A 28 -2.92 15.00 13.91
N ARG A 29 -2.15 15.93 14.51
CA ARG A 29 -2.42 16.49 15.85
C ARG A 29 -3.80 17.11 16.02
N ASN A 30 -4.43 17.56 14.93
CA ASN A 30 -5.78 18.12 14.94
C ASN A 30 -6.89 17.04 14.82
N GLY A 31 -6.53 15.75 14.86
CA GLY A 31 -7.45 14.61 14.72
C GLY A 31 -7.85 14.28 13.28
N THR A 32 -7.34 15.02 12.29
CA THR A 32 -7.56 14.67 10.87
C THR A 32 -6.67 13.50 10.46
N HIS A 33 -7.06 12.80 9.40
CA HIS A 33 -6.36 11.60 8.94
C HIS A 33 -5.86 11.79 7.52
N GLY A 34 -4.66 11.28 7.26
CA GLY A 34 -4.15 11.11 5.90
C GLY A 34 -4.91 10.02 5.14
N GLU A 35 -4.56 9.88 3.87
CA GLU A 35 -5.03 8.78 3.03
C GLU A 35 -4.45 7.44 3.48
N TRP A 36 -5.17 6.36 3.23
CA TRP A 36 -4.63 5.01 3.44
C TRP A 36 -3.64 4.64 2.35
N GLN A 37 -2.41 4.36 2.76
CA GLN A 37 -1.29 4.09 1.86
C GLN A 37 -0.72 2.68 2.04
N PHE A 38 -0.47 1.98 0.94
CA PHE A 38 0.34 0.77 0.92
C PHE A 38 1.82 1.12 1.03
N TYR A 39 2.58 0.35 1.81
CA TYR A 39 4.03 0.49 1.83
C TYR A 39 4.66 -0.37 0.73
N ILE A 40 5.39 0.27 -0.17
CA ILE A 40 6.24 -0.35 -1.17
C ILE A 40 7.65 -0.38 -0.58
N SER A 41 8.38 -1.48 -0.71
CA SER A 41 9.78 -1.55 -0.28
C SER A 41 10.78 -1.57 -1.43
N GLY A 42 10.32 -1.77 -2.66
CA GLY A 42 11.18 -1.71 -3.84
C GLY A 42 10.43 -1.90 -5.15
N PHE A 43 11.12 -1.57 -6.23
CA PHE A 43 10.63 -1.72 -7.60
C PHE A 43 11.46 -2.81 -8.29
N GLY A 44 10.77 -3.77 -8.92
CA GLY A 44 11.38 -4.81 -9.73
C GLY A 44 11.69 -4.32 -11.15
N PRO A 45 12.40 -5.13 -11.94
CA PRO A 45 12.72 -4.77 -13.32
C PRO A 45 11.43 -4.61 -14.15
N THR A 46 11.42 -3.60 -15.02
CA THR A 46 10.36 -3.40 -16.00
C THR A 46 10.36 -4.56 -16.98
N VAL A 47 9.21 -5.22 -17.16
CA VAL A 47 9.06 -6.24 -18.21
C VAL A 47 8.65 -5.58 -19.53
N GLU A 48 9.10 -6.18 -20.64
CA GLU A 48 8.75 -5.76 -21.99
C GLU A 48 7.22 -5.74 -22.14
N GLY A 49 6.64 -4.61 -22.56
CA GLY A 49 5.18 -4.39 -22.58
C GLY A 49 4.63 -3.39 -21.56
N GLY A 50 5.47 -2.76 -20.73
CA GLY A 50 5.16 -1.46 -20.11
C GLY A 50 4.55 -1.46 -18.70
N THR A 51 4.26 -2.62 -18.12
CA THR A 51 3.90 -2.74 -16.69
C THR A 51 5.09 -3.29 -15.90
N GLY A 52 5.60 -2.52 -14.94
CA GLY A 52 6.60 -2.97 -13.99
C GLY A 52 6.00 -3.80 -12.85
N ARG A 53 6.84 -4.17 -11.89
CA ARG A 53 6.41 -4.79 -10.63
C ARG A 53 6.95 -4.00 -9.45
N CYS A 54 6.21 -3.98 -8.35
CA CYS A 54 6.67 -3.45 -7.08
C CYS A 54 6.50 -4.48 -5.96
N THR A 55 7.21 -4.23 -4.85
CA THR A 55 7.19 -5.08 -3.67
C THR A 55 6.36 -4.41 -2.58
N VAL A 56 5.22 -4.99 -2.22
CA VAL A 56 4.26 -4.41 -1.27
C VAL A 56 4.25 -5.19 0.04
N LEU A 57 4.24 -4.48 1.17
CA LEU A 57 4.16 -5.08 2.51
C LEU A 57 2.82 -5.80 2.74
N LYS A 58 2.95 -6.97 3.33
CA LYS A 58 1.85 -7.80 3.83
C LYS A 58 1.98 -8.04 5.33
N GLU A 59 0.91 -8.58 5.90
CA GLU A 59 0.85 -9.00 7.29
C GLU A 59 2.03 -9.90 7.67
N GLY A 60 2.45 -9.82 8.94
CA GLY A 60 3.57 -10.59 9.48
C GLY A 60 4.94 -10.17 8.95
N GLY A 61 5.06 -8.99 8.31
CA GLY A 61 6.32 -8.51 7.74
C GLY A 61 6.70 -9.18 6.42
N SER A 62 5.79 -9.96 5.83
CA SER A 62 5.98 -10.59 4.53
C SER A 62 5.79 -9.58 3.39
N TYR A 63 6.20 -9.93 2.17
CA TYR A 63 6.09 -9.05 1.01
C TYR A 63 5.54 -9.79 -0.22
N ASP A 64 4.68 -9.10 -0.98
CA ASP A 64 4.31 -9.49 -2.34
C ASP A 64 5.18 -8.75 -3.35
N ARG A 65 6.05 -9.49 -4.05
CA ARG A 65 7.04 -8.98 -5.02
C ARG A 65 6.51 -8.93 -6.46
N THR A 66 5.21 -9.19 -6.64
CA THR A 66 4.60 -9.38 -7.96
C THR A 66 3.50 -8.37 -8.27
N VAL A 67 3.28 -7.39 -7.40
CA VAL A 67 2.24 -6.37 -7.58
C VAL A 67 2.53 -5.56 -8.85
N PRO A 68 1.63 -5.54 -9.83
CA PRO A 68 1.81 -4.74 -11.04
C PRO A 68 1.82 -3.24 -10.71
N ILE A 69 2.73 -2.50 -11.35
CA ILE A 69 2.73 -1.03 -11.39
C ILE A 69 2.77 -0.57 -12.85
N ASP A 70 1.92 0.38 -13.21
CA ASP A 70 1.87 0.93 -14.57
C ASP A 70 2.67 2.24 -14.70
N ALA A 71 2.77 2.76 -15.94
CA ALA A 71 3.48 3.99 -16.25
C ALA A 71 2.88 5.24 -15.56
N ASP A 72 1.61 5.18 -15.13
CA ASP A 72 0.93 6.25 -14.39
C ASP A 72 1.19 6.16 -12.87
N ASN A 73 2.14 5.31 -12.44
CA ASN A 73 2.43 5.04 -11.03
C ASN A 73 1.23 4.49 -10.26
N ARG A 74 0.34 3.74 -10.92
CA ARG A 74 -0.76 3.04 -10.25
C ARG A 74 -0.35 1.61 -9.96
N ILE A 75 -0.69 1.11 -8.77
CA ILE A 75 -0.47 -0.28 -8.39
C ILE A 75 -1.77 -1.09 -8.42
N LYS A 76 -1.71 -2.36 -8.82
CA LYS A 76 -2.88 -3.25 -8.87
C LYS A 76 -2.92 -4.20 -7.69
N ILE A 77 -3.78 -3.91 -6.71
CA ILE A 77 -3.97 -4.74 -5.51
C ILE A 77 -5.41 -5.23 -5.47
N ASN A 78 -5.60 -6.53 -5.22
CA ASN A 78 -6.93 -7.16 -5.14
C ASN A 78 -7.85 -6.85 -6.34
N GLY A 79 -7.27 -6.74 -7.54
CA GLY A 79 -7.99 -6.45 -8.77
C GLY A 79 -8.32 -4.96 -9.01
N ARG A 80 -7.97 -4.06 -8.08
CA ARG A 80 -8.21 -2.61 -8.19
C ARG A 80 -6.90 -1.86 -8.41
N TRP A 81 -6.94 -0.83 -9.26
CA TRP A 81 -5.85 0.12 -9.45
C TRP A 81 -5.92 1.24 -8.41
N TYR A 82 -4.77 1.57 -7.84
CA TYR A 82 -4.57 2.61 -6.84
C TYR A 82 -3.50 3.58 -7.31
N ASP A 83 -3.84 4.87 -7.41
CA ASP A 83 -2.89 5.91 -7.81
C ASP A 83 -1.81 6.20 -6.75
N ARG A 84 -0.85 7.06 -7.11
CA ARG A 84 0.30 7.43 -6.28
C ARG A 84 -0.05 7.94 -4.88
N ARG A 85 -1.26 8.49 -4.66
CA ARG A 85 -1.69 8.98 -3.34
C ARG A 85 -1.95 7.85 -2.36
N TYR A 86 -2.19 6.63 -2.85
CA TYR A 86 -2.57 5.46 -2.05
C TYR A 86 -1.41 4.49 -1.78
N TRP A 87 -0.17 4.88 -2.07
CA TRP A 87 1.00 4.12 -1.70
C TRP A 87 2.15 5.04 -1.40
N ASP A 88 3.14 4.56 -0.66
CA ASP A 88 4.41 5.24 -0.47
C ASP A 88 5.57 4.23 -0.51
N HIS A 89 6.80 4.69 -0.77
CA HIS A 89 8.01 3.85 -0.87
C HIS A 89 9.02 4.23 0.19
#